data_AF-A0A6B2LJ10-F1
#
_entry.id   AF-A0A6B2LJ10-F1
#
_cell.length_a   1.000
_cell.length_b   1.000
_cell.length_c   1.000
_cell.angle_alpha   90.00
_cell.angle_beta   90.00
_cell.angle_gamma   90.00
#
_symmetry.space_group_name_H-M   'P 1'
#
loop_
_entity.id
_entity.type
_entity.pdbx_description
1 polymer ?
#
loop_
_entity_poly.entity_id
_entity_poly.type
_entity_poly.pdbx_seq_one_letter_code
_entity_poly.pdbx_strand_id
1 'polypeptide(L)'
;MIAPAQTMLSTMLSAILSLLGGLVMCLYTSWQLSVLAFTTIGPIITIVRLYAKWSSRIGRQIWAALGDANAFATEALNNIRTVRAFSSEMEEHRKYKEACDEALNNGIKDAWAGAGTYAFTQYMELSISVLLLWYGGSVAMEDNYFLTIGKLITFQLYWNMLRNSYNTIVENVNSFTKAGGAAERVISLL
;
A
#
# COMPACT_ATOMS: atom_id res chain seq x y z
N MET A 1 9.74 -13.50 22.69
CA MET A 1 8.74 -12.78 21.88
C MET A 1 9.22 -11.40 21.38
N ILE A 2 10.49 -11.02 21.55
CA ILE A 2 11.05 -9.68 21.20
C ILE A 2 11.66 -9.63 19.79
N ALA A 3 11.96 -10.79 19.21
CA ALA A 3 12.60 -10.93 17.90
C ALA A 3 11.87 -10.23 16.74
N PRO A 4 10.53 -10.34 16.57
CA PRO A 4 9.85 -9.68 15.45
C PRO A 4 9.81 -8.15 15.58
N ALA A 5 9.78 -7.62 16.81
CA ALA A 5 9.83 -6.18 17.03
C ALA A 5 11.22 -5.60 16.73
N GLN A 6 12.28 -6.33 17.12
CA GLN A 6 13.65 -5.95 16.81
C GLN A 6 13.94 -5.96 15.30
N THR A 7 13.45 -6.96 14.57
CA THR A 7 13.66 -7.04 13.11
C THR A 7 12.89 -5.96 12.36
N MET A 8 11.66 -5.62 12.77
CA MET A 8 10.92 -4.50 12.18
C MET A 8 11.64 -3.17 12.40
N LEU A 9 12.10 -2.92 13.64
CA LEU A 9 12.78 -1.67 13.97
C LEU A 9 14.14 -1.53 13.25
N SER A 10 14.92 -2.61 13.18
CA SER A 10 16.21 -2.60 12.47
C SER A 10 16.02 -2.44 10.96
N THR A 11 14.98 -3.05 10.39
CA THR A 11 14.64 -2.93 8.98
C THR A 11 14.18 -1.51 8.65
N MET A 12 13.36 -0.88 9.50
CA MET A 12 12.96 0.51 9.32
C MET A 12 14.15 1.47 9.40
N LEU A 13 15.02 1.31 10.40
CA LEU A 13 16.20 2.15 10.56
C LEU A 13 17.13 2.03 9.35
N SER A 14 17.38 0.79 8.90
CA SER A 14 18.22 0.50 7.73
C SER A 14 17.62 1.07 6.45
N ALA A 15 16.29 0.99 6.28
CA ALA A 15 15.60 1.53 5.12
C ALA A 15 15.64 3.07 5.10
N ILE A 16 15.49 3.73 6.25
CA ILE A 16 15.61 5.20 6.34
C ILE A 16 17.04 5.65 6.01
N LEU A 17 18.06 4.97 6.57
CA LEU A 17 19.46 5.25 6.27
C LEU A 17 19.79 5.03 4.79
N SER A 18 19.28 3.94 4.21
CA SER A 18 19.48 3.62 2.78
C SER A 18 18.76 4.61 1.86
N LEU A 19 17.59 5.09 2.27
CA LEU A 19 16.84 6.11 1.54
C LEU A 19 17.59 7.44 1.54
N LEU A 20 18.05 7.90 2.71
CA LEU A 20 18.85 9.14 2.82
C LEU A 20 20.17 9.02 2.06
N GLY A 21 20.90 7.91 2.25
CA GLY A 21 22.16 7.63 1.55
C GLY A 21 22.00 7.54 0.04
N GLY A 22 20.97 6.84 -0.44
CA GLY A 22 20.63 6.74 -1.87
C GLY A 22 20.29 8.10 -2.47
N LEU A 23 19.54 8.94 -1.75
CA LEU A 23 19.15 10.27 -2.20
C LEU A 23 20.36 11.20 -2.35
N VAL A 24 21.26 11.19 -1.37
CA VAL A 24 22.52 11.95 -1.42
C VAL A 24 23.41 11.47 -2.57
N MET A 25 23.55 10.16 -2.76
CA MET A 25 24.36 9.58 -3.83
C MET A 25 23.79 9.88 -5.23
N CYS A 26 22.47 9.86 -5.39
CA CYS A 26 21.81 10.27 -6.63
C CYS A 26 22.10 11.74 -6.97
N LEU A 27 21.93 12.64 -5.98
CA LEU A 27 22.21 14.07 -6.15
C LEU A 27 23.69 14.35 -6.46
N TYR A 28 24.59 13.59 -5.84
CA TYR A 28 26.04 13.71 -6.07
C TYR A 28 26.47 13.18 -7.44
N THR A 29 25.81 12.15 -7.96
CA THR A 29 26.16 11.53 -9.24
C THR A 29 25.72 12.38 -10.44
N SER A 30 24.48 12.88 -10.43
CA SER A 30 24.01 13.81 -11.45
C SER A 30 22.75 14.55 -11.00
N TRP A 31 22.83 15.89 -10.99
CA TRP A 31 21.71 16.76 -10.67
C TRP A 31 20.59 16.65 -11.72
N GLN A 32 20.92 16.52 -13.00
CA GLN A 32 19.94 16.48 -14.10
C GLN A 32 19.07 15.20 -14.04
N LEU A 33 19.69 14.05 -13.80
CA LEU A 33 18.96 12.78 -13.65
C LEU A 33 18.12 12.76 -12.37
N SER A 34 18.61 13.36 -11.30
CA SER A 34 17.87 13.47 -10.05
C SER A 34 16.61 14.33 -10.22
N VAL A 35 16.69 15.49 -10.87
CA VAL A 35 15.51 16.35 -11.13
C VAL A 35 14.46 15.63 -11.97
N LEU A 36 14.89 14.86 -12.99
CA LEU A 36 13.98 14.05 -13.80
C LEU A 36 13.29 12.97 -12.95
N ALA A 37 14.04 12.29 -12.09
CA ALA A 37 13.51 11.28 -11.19
C ALA A 37 12.52 11.87 -10.17
N PHE A 38 12.85 13.02 -9.55
CA PHE A 38 11.97 13.69 -8.57
C PHE A 38 10.68 14.23 -9.18
N THR A 39 10.73 14.78 -10.39
CA THR A 39 9.53 15.28 -11.11
C THR A 39 8.49 14.17 -11.27
N THR A 40 8.96 12.93 -11.38
CA THR A 40 8.13 11.78 -11.66
C THR A 40 7.47 11.17 -10.41
N ILE A 41 8.02 11.43 -9.23
CA ILE A 41 7.45 10.97 -7.96
C ILE A 41 6.10 11.67 -7.69
N GLY A 42 5.97 12.95 -8.05
CA GLY A 42 4.76 13.75 -7.84
C GLY A 42 3.46 13.15 -8.42
N PRO A 43 3.40 12.79 -9.72
CA PRO A 43 2.20 12.18 -10.29
C PRO A 43 1.88 10.82 -9.67
N ILE A 44 2.88 9.99 -9.35
CA ILE A 44 2.66 8.69 -8.70
C ILE A 44 1.98 8.86 -7.34
N ILE A 45 2.51 9.76 -6.50
CA ILE A 45 1.93 10.04 -5.17
C ILE A 45 0.47 10.49 -5.30
N THR A 46 0.17 11.32 -6.29
CA THR A 46 -1.17 11.87 -6.49
C THR A 46 -2.18 10.75 -6.80
N ILE A 47 -1.82 9.84 -7.70
CA ILE A 47 -2.66 8.71 -8.12
C ILE A 47 -2.88 7.74 -6.95
N VAL A 48 -1.81 7.37 -6.25
CA VAL A 48 -1.88 6.49 -5.08
C VAL A 48 -2.76 7.11 -3.98
N ARG A 49 -2.65 8.42 -3.74
CA ARG A 49 -3.46 9.11 -2.72
C ARG A 49 -4.94 9.16 -3.09
N LEU A 50 -5.26 9.36 -4.36
CA LEU A 50 -6.65 9.33 -4.85
C LEU A 50 -7.26 7.95 -4.64
N TYR A 51 -6.53 6.89 -5.01
CA TYR A 51 -6.94 5.51 -4.78
C TYR A 51 -7.11 5.21 -3.30
N ALA A 52 -6.14 5.59 -2.45
CA ALA A 52 -6.20 5.34 -1.01
C ALA A 52 -7.43 5.98 -0.36
N LYS A 53 -7.81 7.20 -0.78
CA LYS A 53 -9.01 7.87 -0.30
C LYS A 53 -10.30 7.17 -0.73
N TRP A 54 -10.33 6.66 -1.97
CA TRP A 54 -11.46 5.92 -2.50
C TRP A 54 -11.61 4.55 -1.82
N SER A 55 -10.52 3.78 -1.72
CA SER A 55 -10.49 2.48 -1.05
C SER A 55 -10.83 2.60 0.44
N SER A 56 -10.38 3.65 1.13
CA SER A 56 -10.78 3.91 2.52
C SER A 56 -12.30 4.11 2.70
N ARG A 57 -12.97 4.74 1.73
CA ARG A 57 -14.44 4.90 1.75
C ARG A 57 -15.16 3.57 1.55
N ILE A 58 -14.71 2.75 0.60
CA ILE A 58 -15.30 1.42 0.37
C ILE A 58 -15.03 0.50 1.55
N GLY A 59 -13.82 0.53 2.10
CA GLY A 59 -13.49 -0.20 3.32
C GLY A 59 -14.47 0.09 4.45
N ARG A 60 -14.85 1.36 4.65
CA ARG A 60 -15.85 1.74 5.66
C ARG A 60 -17.24 1.18 5.39
N GLN A 61 -17.65 1.05 4.12
CA GLN A 61 -18.91 0.40 3.75
C GLN A 61 -18.87 -1.11 3.99
N ILE A 62 -17.76 -1.77 3.66
CA ILE A 62 -17.55 -3.20 3.93
C ILE A 62 -17.63 -3.47 5.44
N TRP A 63 -16.92 -2.68 6.25
CA TRP A 63 -16.95 -2.85 7.71
C TRP A 63 -18.32 -2.56 8.33
N ALA A 64 -19.08 -1.60 7.77
CA ALA A 64 -20.46 -1.33 8.21
C ALA A 64 -21.38 -2.51 7.91
N ALA A 65 -21.39 -3.01 6.67
CA ALA A 65 -22.21 -4.16 6.27
C ALA A 65 -21.86 -5.43 7.07
N LEU A 66 -20.58 -5.63 7.37
CA LEU A 66 -20.12 -6.74 8.22
C LEU A 66 -20.53 -6.55 9.70
N GLY A 67 -20.61 -5.30 10.16
CA GLY A 67 -21.16 -4.94 11.46
C GLY A 67 -22.65 -5.29 11.57
N ASP A 68 -23.43 -4.95 10.55
CA ASP A 68 -24.85 -5.27 10.48
C ASP A 68 -25.08 -6.78 10.40
N ALA A 69 -24.29 -7.50 9.60
CA ALA A 69 -24.33 -8.96 9.54
C ALA A 69 -24.05 -9.61 10.91
N ASN A 70 -23.04 -9.12 11.63
CA ASN A 70 -22.75 -9.60 13.00
C ASN A 70 -23.87 -9.25 13.99
N ALA A 71 -24.50 -8.08 13.86
CA ALA A 71 -25.63 -7.68 14.69
C ALA A 71 -26.83 -8.63 14.49
N PHE A 72 -27.22 -8.90 13.23
CA PHE A 72 -28.29 -9.85 12.91
C PHE A 72 -27.98 -11.26 13.44
N ALA A 73 -26.75 -11.74 13.24
CA ALA A 73 -26.34 -13.04 13.76
C ALA A 73 -26.41 -13.09 15.30
N THR A 74 -25.95 -12.03 15.97
CA THR A 74 -25.97 -11.94 17.45
C THR A 74 -27.41 -11.88 17.98
N GLU A 75 -28.29 -11.12 17.34
CA GLU A 75 -29.70 -11.01 17.73
C GLU A 75 -30.45 -12.32 17.54
N ALA A 76 -30.25 -13.00 16.41
CA ALA A 76 -30.85 -14.30 16.13
C ALA A 76 -30.35 -15.39 17.09
N LEU A 77 -29.05 -15.40 17.43
CA LEU A 77 -28.47 -16.36 18.37
C LEU A 77 -28.91 -16.09 19.82
N ASN A 78 -28.97 -14.83 20.25
CA ASN A 78 -29.45 -14.47 21.59
C ASN A 78 -30.94 -14.79 21.77
N ASN A 79 -31.75 -14.59 20.73
CA ASN A 79 -33.20 -14.86 20.75
C ASN A 79 -33.59 -16.16 20.04
N ILE A 80 -32.71 -17.16 20.04
CA ILE A 80 -32.91 -18.42 19.29
C ILE A 80 -34.24 -19.12 19.65
N ARG A 81 -34.68 -19.02 20.91
CA ARG A 81 -35.97 -19.58 21.35
C ARG A 81 -37.16 -18.89 20.69
N THR A 82 -37.08 -17.57 20.49
CA THR A 82 -38.11 -16.76 19.84
C THR A 82 -38.13 -17.02 18.34
N VAL A 83 -36.96 -17.05 17.69
CA VAL A 83 -36.84 -17.36 16.26
C VAL A 83 -37.42 -18.74 15.94
N ARG A 84 -37.13 -19.74 16.78
CA ARG A 84 -37.70 -21.09 16.64
C ARG A 84 -39.20 -21.15 16.92
N ALA A 85 -39.69 -20.37 17.87
CA ALA A 85 -41.12 -20.30 18.19
C ALA A 85 -41.95 -19.72 17.01
N PHE A 86 -41.37 -18.80 16.24
CA PHE A 86 -41.99 -18.22 15.04
C PHE A 86 -41.56 -18.88 13.73
N SER A 87 -40.70 -19.90 13.76
CA SER A 87 -40.10 -20.54 12.58
C SER A 87 -39.46 -19.55 11.58
N SER A 88 -38.89 -18.45 12.07
CA SER A 88 -38.34 -17.36 11.24
C SER A 88 -36.86 -17.54 10.87
N GLU A 89 -36.30 -18.74 11.05
CA GLU A 89 -34.87 -19.04 10.80
C GLU A 89 -34.43 -18.69 9.37
N MET A 90 -35.27 -18.99 8.37
CA MET A 90 -34.98 -18.69 6.97
C MET A 90 -34.95 -17.18 6.67
N GLU A 91 -35.77 -16.40 7.38
CA GLU A 91 -35.82 -14.96 7.18
C GLU A 91 -34.59 -14.27 7.77
N GLU A 92 -34.17 -14.67 8.96
CA GLU A 92 -32.94 -14.18 9.59
C GLU A 92 -31.69 -14.62 8.82
N HIS A 93 -31.65 -15.86 8.33
CA HIS A 93 -30.58 -16.32 7.45
C HIS A 93 -30.52 -15.51 6.14
N ARG A 94 -31.67 -15.14 5.57
CA ARG A 94 -31.72 -14.28 4.38
C ARG A 94 -31.15 -12.90 4.66
N LYS A 95 -31.54 -12.24 5.77
CA LYS A 95 -31.01 -10.92 6.16
C LYS A 95 -29.49 -10.96 6.36
N TYR A 96 -28.98 -11.98 7.05
CA TYR A 96 -27.54 -12.19 7.21
C TYR A 96 -26.83 -12.37 5.86
N LYS A 97 -27.40 -13.20 4.97
CA LYS A 97 -26.83 -13.45 3.65
C LYS A 97 -26.80 -12.19 2.79
N GLU A 98 -27.88 -11.41 2.78
CA GLU A 98 -27.97 -10.14 2.04
C GLU A 98 -26.89 -9.15 2.49
N ALA A 99 -26.68 -8.98 3.81
CA ALA A 99 -25.63 -8.13 4.35
C ALA A 99 -24.20 -8.62 4.01
N CYS A 100 -23.98 -9.94 4.05
CA CYS A 100 -22.70 -10.54 3.63
C CYS A 100 -22.43 -10.39 2.12
N ASP A 101 -23.45 -10.60 1.28
CA ASP A 101 -23.34 -10.46 -0.17
C ASP A 101 -23.05 -9.00 -0.56
N GLU A 102 -23.64 -8.02 0.15
CA GLU A 102 -23.31 -6.59 -0.04
C GLU A 102 -21.85 -6.29 0.31
N ALA A 103 -21.36 -6.79 1.45
CA ALA A 103 -19.96 -6.64 1.85
C ALA A 103 -19.01 -7.30 0.84
N LEU A 104 -19.35 -8.48 0.33
CA LEU A 104 -18.57 -9.21 -0.66
C LEU A 104 -18.51 -8.45 -1.99
N ASN A 105 -19.64 -7.94 -2.49
CA ASN A 105 -19.68 -7.21 -3.75
C ASN A 105 -18.86 -5.90 -3.68
N ASN A 106 -18.93 -5.20 -2.55
CA ASN A 106 -18.10 -4.02 -2.30
C ASN A 106 -16.61 -4.39 -2.19
N GLY A 107 -16.28 -5.52 -1.55
CA GLY A 107 -14.92 -6.06 -1.49
C GLY A 107 -14.35 -6.43 -2.86
N ILE A 108 -15.14 -7.06 -3.72
CA ILE A 108 -14.73 -7.39 -5.10
C ILE A 108 -14.43 -6.12 -5.90
N LYS A 109 -15.27 -5.09 -5.78
CA LYS A 109 -15.04 -3.80 -6.43
C LYS A 109 -13.75 -3.13 -5.94
N ASP A 110 -13.49 -3.15 -4.64
CA ASP A 110 -12.24 -2.63 -4.07
C ASP A 110 -11.02 -3.42 -4.55
N ALA A 111 -11.11 -4.75 -4.59
CA ALA A 111 -10.05 -5.62 -5.06
C ALA A 111 -9.69 -5.38 -6.54
N TRP A 112 -10.69 -5.23 -7.42
CA TRP A 112 -10.46 -4.92 -8.83
C TRP A 112 -9.83 -3.53 -9.03
N ALA A 113 -10.32 -2.52 -8.32
CA ALA A 113 -9.74 -1.19 -8.37
C ALA A 113 -8.32 -1.14 -7.79
N GLY A 114 -8.06 -1.94 -6.75
CA GLY A 114 -6.73 -2.10 -6.16
C GLY A 114 -5.76 -2.79 -7.09
N ALA A 115 -6.18 -3.89 -7.73
CA ALA A 115 -5.39 -4.56 -8.74
C ALA A 115 -5.08 -3.63 -9.93
N GLY A 116 -6.06 -2.85 -10.39
CA GLY A 116 -5.87 -1.86 -11.45
C GLY A 116 -4.88 -0.76 -11.07
N THR A 117 -5.00 -0.20 -9.88
CA THR A 117 -4.09 0.85 -9.38
C THR A 117 -2.67 0.31 -9.18
N TYR A 118 -2.54 -0.90 -8.65
CA TYR A 118 -1.25 -1.56 -8.47
C TYR A 118 -0.57 -1.80 -9.81
N ALA A 119 -1.29 -2.39 -10.78
CA ALA A 119 -0.77 -2.61 -12.13
C ALA A 119 -0.34 -1.29 -12.78
N PHE A 120 -1.18 -0.25 -12.69
CA PHE A 120 -0.88 1.07 -13.26
C PHE A 120 0.38 1.69 -12.65
N THR A 121 0.54 1.59 -11.33
CA THR A 121 1.73 2.09 -10.62
C THR A 121 2.99 1.35 -11.07
N GLN A 122 2.93 0.02 -11.18
CA GLN A 122 4.05 -0.81 -11.68
C GLN A 122 4.42 -0.49 -13.13
N TYR A 123 3.42 -0.27 -14.01
CA TYR A 123 3.68 0.13 -15.38
C TYR A 123 4.36 1.51 -15.47
N MET A 124 3.86 2.50 -14.71
CA MET A 124 4.53 3.80 -14.64
C MET A 124 5.97 3.64 -14.17
N GLU A 125 6.21 2.91 -13.10
CA GLU A 125 7.54 2.65 -12.54
C GLU A 125 8.54 2.06 -13.55
N LEU A 126 8.06 1.12 -14.39
CA LEU A 126 8.85 0.54 -15.47
C LEU A 126 9.13 1.58 -16.56
N SER A 127 8.11 2.31 -17.03
CA SER A 127 8.27 3.35 -18.04
C SER A 127 9.28 4.41 -17.64
N ILE A 128 9.31 4.79 -16.35
CA ILE A 128 10.25 5.78 -15.81
C ILE A 128 11.66 5.24 -15.83
N SER A 129 11.84 3.97 -15.48
CA SER A 129 13.15 3.32 -15.52
C SER A 129 13.68 3.27 -16.96
N VAL A 130 12.81 3.02 -17.93
CA VAL A 130 13.15 3.06 -19.37
C VAL A 130 13.49 4.48 -19.82
N LEU A 131 12.72 5.49 -19.43
CA LEU A 131 12.98 6.89 -19.75
C LEU A 131 14.30 7.39 -19.15
N LEU A 132 14.60 7.00 -17.90
CA LEU A 132 15.88 7.31 -17.26
C LEU A 132 17.05 6.68 -18.02
N LEU A 133 16.92 5.43 -18.46
CA LEU A 133 17.94 4.76 -19.26
C LEU A 133 18.09 5.38 -20.65
N TRP A 134 16.99 5.72 -21.32
CA TRP A 134 17.04 6.40 -22.62
C TRP A 134 17.74 7.75 -22.49
N TYR A 135 17.23 8.62 -21.61
CA TYR A 135 17.74 9.98 -21.46
C TYR A 135 19.18 9.95 -20.93
N GLY A 136 19.44 9.17 -19.88
CA GLY A 136 20.78 8.98 -19.34
C GLY A 136 21.74 8.42 -20.40
N GLY A 137 21.33 7.42 -21.17
CA GLY A 137 22.11 6.84 -22.26
C GLY A 137 22.43 7.84 -23.36
N SER A 138 21.45 8.66 -23.79
CA SER A 138 21.68 9.71 -24.78
C SER A 138 22.66 10.77 -24.31
N VAL A 139 22.59 11.18 -23.04
CA VAL A 139 23.51 12.16 -22.44
C VAL A 139 24.91 11.57 -22.23
N ALA A 140 25.05 10.25 -22.05
CA ALA A 140 26.36 9.59 -21.97
C ALA A 140 27.00 9.34 -23.34
N MET A 141 26.23 9.39 -24.43
CA MET A 141 26.74 9.28 -25.80
C MET A 141 27.14 10.63 -26.38
N GLU A 142 26.54 11.72 -25.91
CA GLU A 142 27.04 13.07 -26.14
C GLU A 142 28.34 13.24 -25.35
N ASP A 143 29.44 13.60 -26.02
CA ASP A 143 30.86 13.47 -25.62
C ASP A 143 31.29 14.37 -24.43
N ASN A 144 30.45 14.48 -23.41
CA ASN A 144 30.71 15.19 -22.16
C ASN A 144 31.22 14.18 -21.12
N TYR A 145 32.52 14.27 -20.82
CA TYR A 145 33.30 13.50 -19.83
C TYR A 145 32.71 13.44 -18.39
N PHE A 146 31.58 14.11 -18.13
CA PHE A 146 30.91 14.16 -16.85
C PHE A 146 30.03 12.91 -16.57
N LEU A 147 29.50 12.25 -17.61
CA LEU A 147 28.52 11.15 -17.47
C LEU A 147 28.95 9.88 -18.24
N THR A 148 29.82 9.06 -17.65
CA THR A 148 30.18 7.74 -18.21
C THR A 148 29.03 6.73 -18.06
N ILE A 149 28.95 5.76 -18.98
CA ILE A 149 28.03 4.60 -18.89
C ILE A 149 28.06 3.92 -17.51
N GLY A 150 29.25 3.84 -16.88
CA GLY A 150 29.38 3.32 -15.51
C GLY A 150 28.60 4.12 -14.46
N LYS A 151 28.62 5.46 -14.52
CA LYS A 151 27.86 6.31 -13.60
C LYS A 151 26.35 6.18 -13.79
N LEU A 152 25.88 5.92 -15.02
CA LEU A 152 24.47 5.64 -15.29
C LEU A 152 24.02 4.34 -14.62
N ILE A 153 24.80 3.27 -14.77
CA ILE A 153 24.49 1.98 -14.15
C ILE A 153 24.50 2.13 -12.63
N THR A 154 25.50 2.83 -12.06
CA THR A 154 25.54 3.13 -10.63
C THR A 154 24.33 3.96 -10.17
N PHE A 155 23.91 4.97 -10.93
CA PHE A 155 22.70 5.74 -10.64
C PHE A 155 21.45 4.85 -10.65
N GLN A 156 21.32 3.97 -11.63
CA GLN A 156 20.20 3.03 -11.73
C GLN A 156 20.17 2.05 -10.54
N LEU A 157 21.34 1.59 -10.07
CA LEU A 157 21.43 0.75 -8.88
C LEU A 157 21.01 1.51 -7.61
N TYR A 158 21.47 2.76 -7.44
CA TYR A 158 21.04 3.60 -6.32
C TYR A 158 19.55 3.91 -6.37
N TRP A 159 18.98 4.16 -7.56
CA TRP A 159 17.56 4.38 -7.75
C TRP A 159 16.72 3.15 -7.36
N ASN A 160 17.15 1.95 -7.76
CA ASN A 160 16.47 0.72 -7.33
C ASN A 160 16.58 0.48 -5.83
N MET A 161 17.74 0.78 -5.24
CA MET A 161 17.92 0.67 -3.79
C MET A 161 17.03 1.66 -3.02
N LEU A 162 16.89 2.89 -3.52
CA LEU A 162 15.99 3.92 -2.99
C LEU A 162 14.53 3.44 -3.05
N ARG A 163 14.10 2.92 -4.22
CA ARG A 163 12.75 2.35 -4.44
C ARG A 163 12.45 1.22 -3.47
N ASN A 164 13.36 0.26 -3.34
CA ASN A 164 13.18 -0.87 -2.44
C ASN A 164 13.07 -0.41 -0.98
N SER A 165 13.92 0.52 -0.57
CA SER A 165 13.89 1.09 0.79
C SER A 165 12.57 1.83 1.05
N TYR A 166 12.05 2.57 0.07
CA TYR A 166 10.75 3.23 0.16
C TYR A 166 9.61 2.22 0.35
N ASN A 167 9.58 1.15 -0.46
CA ASN A 167 8.55 0.10 -0.34
C ASN A 167 8.61 -0.59 1.03
N THR A 168 9.81 -0.91 1.51
CA THR A 168 10.01 -1.48 2.85
C THR A 168 9.51 -0.54 3.96
N ILE A 169 9.73 0.78 3.84
CA ILE A 169 9.18 1.75 4.81
C ILE A 169 7.65 1.73 4.78
N VAL A 170 7.04 1.78 3.60
CA VAL A 170 5.58 1.77 3.44
C VAL A 170 4.96 0.50 4.05
N GLU A 171 5.53 -0.67 3.78
CA GLU A 171 5.05 -1.95 4.33
C GLU A 171 5.19 -2.03 5.85
N ASN A 172 6.32 -1.56 6.41
CA ASN A 172 6.51 -1.50 7.84
C ASN A 172 5.53 -0.52 8.50
N VAL A 173 5.33 0.68 7.94
CA VAL A 173 4.33 1.65 8.43
C VAL A 173 2.93 1.06 8.43
N ASN A 174 2.55 0.33 7.37
CA ASN A 174 1.26 -0.35 7.30
C ASN A 174 1.14 -1.45 8.38
N SER A 175 2.21 -2.19 8.64
CA SER A 175 2.25 -3.22 9.68
C SER A 175 2.16 -2.61 11.08
N PHE A 176 2.86 -1.50 11.34
CA PHE A 176 2.76 -0.72 12.58
C PHE A 176 1.36 -0.14 12.77
N THR A 177 0.73 0.36 11.71
CA THR A 177 -0.64 0.89 11.77
C THR A 177 -1.63 -0.21 12.15
N LYS A 178 -1.50 -1.41 11.58
CA LYS A 178 -2.32 -2.58 11.95
C LYS A 178 -2.08 -3.02 13.40
N ALA A 179 -0.82 -3.08 13.82
CA ALA A 179 -0.46 -3.44 15.19
C ALA A 179 -0.98 -2.41 16.22
N GLY A 180 -0.85 -1.12 15.92
CA GLY A 180 -1.38 -0.03 16.75
C GLY A 180 -2.90 -0.08 16.87
N GLY A 181 -3.62 -0.27 15.76
CA GLY A 181 -5.08 -0.40 15.78
C GLY A 181 -5.59 -1.64 16.54
N ALA A 182 -4.84 -2.74 16.52
CA ALA A 182 -5.14 -3.92 17.34
C ALA A 182 -4.87 -3.66 18.84
N ALA A 183 -3.76 -3.00 19.16
CA ALA A 183 -3.42 -2.63 20.54
C ALA A 183 -4.43 -1.66 21.16
N GLU A 184 -4.89 -0.66 20.40
CA GLU A 184 -5.91 0.30 20.84
C GLU A 184 -7.23 -0.38 21.23
N ARG A 185 -7.67 -1.38 20.45
CA ARG A 185 -8.86 -2.20 20.81
C ARG A 185 -8.66 -2.99 22.10
N VAL A 186 -7.50 -3.60 22.31
CA VAL A 186 -7.21 -4.36 23.54
C VAL A 186 -7.16 -3.45 24.76
N ILE A 187 -6.52 -2.28 24.63
CA ILE A 187 -6.43 -1.29 25.70
C ILE A 187 -7.82 -0.70 26.01
N SER A 188 -8.69 -0.53 25.02
CA SER A 188 -10.07 -0.05 25.25
C SER A 188 -10.98 -1.04 25.98
N LEU A 189 -10.57 -2.32 26.08
CA LEU A 189 -11.29 -3.38 26.79
C LEU A 189 -10.74 -3.63 28.21
N LEU A 190 -9.62 -3.01 28.57
CA LEU A 190 -8.95 -3.09 29.87
C LEU A 190 -9.33 -1.89 30.75
#